data_AF-A0A4Q2SLC9-F1
#
_entry.id   AF-A0A4Q2SLC9-F1
#
_cell.length_a   1.000
_cell.length_b   1.000
_cell.length_c   1.000
_cell.angle_alpha   90.00
_cell.angle_beta   90.00
_cell.angle_gamma   90.00
#
_symmetry.space_group_name_H-M   'P 1'
#
loop_
_entity.id
_entity.type
_entity.pdbx_description
1 polymer ?
#
loop_
_entity_poly.entity_id
_entity_poly.type
_entity_poly.pdbx_seq_one_letter_code
_entity_poly.pdbx_strand_id
1 'polypeptide(L)'
;MTTVRTAAIAATTLALFASLSPATQASPAPASTKVARTVLDVSDLEQGAPPALAWSERRSGRTVIHGTGGTRTPVANRLDQFAPMGSGYVVQTIGGRPTTRWIGADGSPGRREWRAGYGLAVSPLGNVVAFAGRAGRVWTIDQEGDRVFRFNPVPVTGTAHAVAVTGENCKEGEGDPGFGCSIAVNGPHRAFDTSSHGIVDTVPHLRQTDTGRGPWLGGTTSISDFGSCSAMLRSWRVKWRTCDNQLADISPDNRHVLGTPAYADGFGPQTLDLLATADGSVVHTYAAARDGSSATYFDEVWEDAGHVLVVTYQDGEWAVVRLGVDGSMEYAVAPRAGSMDTWSPFQLQAR
;
A
#
# COMPACT_ATOMS: atom_id res chain seq x y z
N MET A 1 -72.95 -23.09 -44.16
CA MET A 1 -72.45 -22.69 -45.49
C MET A 1 -70.93 -22.88 -45.47
N THR A 2 -70.48 -24.08 -45.86
CA THR A 2 -69.95 -24.45 -47.20
C THR A 2 -68.51 -23.92 -47.39
N THR A 3 -67.51 -24.75 -47.03
CA THR A 3 -66.68 -25.62 -47.92
C THR A 3 -65.47 -24.85 -48.47
N VAL A 4 -64.24 -25.37 -48.58
CA VAL A 4 -63.78 -26.64 -49.16
C VAL A 4 -62.38 -27.00 -48.61
N ARG A 5 -62.16 -28.31 -48.48
CA ARG A 5 -60.91 -29.04 -48.17
C ARG A 5 -59.83 -28.86 -49.25
N THR A 6 -58.55 -28.91 -48.87
CA THR A 6 -57.59 -29.70 -49.66
C THR A 6 -56.53 -30.32 -48.75
N ALA A 7 -56.43 -31.64 -48.81
CA ALA A 7 -55.39 -32.44 -48.18
C ALA A 7 -54.23 -32.64 -49.16
N ALA A 8 -53.00 -32.69 -48.68
CA ALA A 8 -51.86 -33.24 -49.42
C ALA A 8 -51.04 -34.13 -48.49
N ILE A 9 -50.84 -35.36 -48.96
CA ILE A 9 -50.05 -36.44 -48.38
C ILE A 9 -48.59 -36.26 -48.82
N ALA A 10 -47.63 -36.42 -47.90
CA ALA A 10 -46.25 -36.80 -48.22
C ALA A 10 -45.62 -37.38 -46.93
N ALA A 11 -45.54 -38.71 -46.82
CA ALA A 11 -44.39 -39.53 -47.24
C ALA A 11 -43.25 -39.51 -46.19
N THR A 12 -43.27 -40.55 -45.37
CA THR A 12 -42.29 -40.89 -44.33
C THR A 12 -41.00 -41.42 -44.98
N THR A 13 -39.89 -40.72 -44.79
CA THR A 13 -38.54 -41.24 -45.06
C THR A 13 -37.81 -41.43 -43.73
N LEU A 14 -37.68 -42.68 -43.29
CA LEU A 14 -36.72 -43.08 -42.27
C LEU A 14 -35.32 -43.00 -42.89
N ALA A 15 -34.51 -42.03 -42.45
CA ALA A 15 -33.07 -42.00 -42.71
C ALA A 15 -32.33 -42.44 -41.44
N LEU A 16 -31.64 -43.60 -41.52
CA LEU A 16 -30.62 -44.00 -40.55
C LEU A 16 -29.46 -43.00 -40.63
N PHE A 17 -29.24 -42.21 -39.58
CA PHE A 17 -27.99 -41.49 -39.38
C PHE A 17 -27.08 -42.28 -38.44
N ALA A 18 -26.03 -42.83 -39.01
CA ALA A 18 -24.88 -43.36 -38.29
C ALA A 18 -24.21 -42.21 -37.51
N SER A 19 -24.01 -42.43 -36.21
CA SER A 19 -23.34 -41.56 -35.26
C SER A 19 -21.86 -41.39 -35.62
N LEU A 20 -21.52 -40.28 -36.27
CA LEU A 20 -20.15 -39.75 -36.31
C LEU A 20 -19.98 -38.81 -35.12
N SER A 21 -19.40 -39.33 -34.04
CA SER A 21 -18.92 -38.49 -32.93
C SER A 21 -17.81 -37.58 -33.45
N PRO A 22 -17.94 -36.24 -33.36
CA PRO A 22 -16.80 -35.37 -33.63
C PRO A 22 -15.74 -35.65 -32.56
N ALA A 23 -14.54 -36.01 -33.01
CA ALA A 23 -13.38 -36.05 -32.14
C ALA A 23 -13.15 -34.64 -31.60
N THR A 24 -13.51 -34.40 -30.34
CA THR A 24 -13.22 -33.19 -29.62
C THR A 24 -11.69 -33.06 -29.55
N GLN A 25 -11.11 -32.22 -30.41
CA GLN A 25 -9.73 -31.80 -30.26
C GLN A 25 -9.59 -31.19 -28.87
N ALA A 26 -8.81 -31.84 -28.02
CA ALA A 26 -8.44 -31.29 -26.74
C ALA A 26 -7.77 -29.93 -26.99
N SER A 27 -8.39 -28.85 -26.52
CA SER A 27 -7.74 -27.55 -26.47
C SER A 27 -6.42 -27.72 -25.70
N PRO A 28 -5.30 -27.20 -26.21
CA PRO A 28 -4.06 -27.20 -25.45
C PRO A 28 -4.30 -26.47 -24.13
N ALA A 29 -3.90 -27.09 -23.02
CA ALA A 29 -3.92 -26.44 -21.71
C ALA A 29 -3.16 -25.11 -21.82
N PRO A 30 -3.66 -24.01 -21.23
CA PRO A 30 -2.92 -22.76 -21.20
C PRO A 30 -1.54 -23.04 -20.59
N ALA A 31 -0.50 -22.71 -21.34
CA ALA A 31 0.86 -22.80 -20.85
C ALA A 31 0.93 -22.04 -19.51
N SER A 32 1.40 -22.70 -18.46
CA SER A 32 1.64 -22.02 -17.19
C SER A 32 2.71 -20.96 -17.43
N THR A 33 2.31 -19.71 -17.60
CA THR A 33 3.25 -18.60 -17.67
C THR A 33 4.02 -18.60 -16.36
N LYS A 34 5.29 -18.96 -16.42
CA LYS A 34 6.16 -18.98 -15.25
C LYS A 34 6.23 -17.55 -14.71
N VAL A 35 5.77 -17.35 -13.48
CA VAL A 35 5.86 -16.05 -12.79
C VAL A 35 7.31 -15.59 -12.80
N ALA A 36 7.54 -14.34 -13.19
CA ALA A 36 8.87 -13.76 -13.22
C ALA A 36 9.40 -13.62 -11.77
N ARG A 37 10.65 -13.99 -11.56
CA ARG A 37 11.25 -14.07 -10.22
C ARG A 37 12.69 -13.57 -10.24
N THR A 38 13.01 -12.66 -9.32
CA THR A 38 14.35 -12.15 -9.07
C THR A 38 14.79 -12.55 -7.66
N VAL A 39 16.06 -12.94 -7.50
CA VAL A 39 16.65 -13.11 -6.17
C VAL A 39 16.98 -11.72 -5.62
N LEU A 40 16.54 -11.42 -4.41
CA LEU A 40 16.84 -10.15 -3.74
C LEU A 40 18.27 -10.16 -3.17
N ASP A 41 19.25 -10.30 -4.06
CA ASP A 41 20.66 -10.11 -3.75
C ASP A 41 21.01 -8.68 -4.13
N VAL A 42 21.36 -7.88 -3.11
CA VAL A 42 21.69 -6.47 -3.29
C VAL A 42 23.19 -6.23 -3.27
N SER A 43 24.01 -7.28 -3.34
CA SER A 43 25.45 -7.14 -3.51
C SER A 43 25.78 -6.52 -4.88
N ASP A 44 26.76 -5.62 -4.89
CA ASP A 44 27.36 -5.07 -6.11
C ASP A 44 26.39 -4.42 -7.12
N LEU A 45 25.23 -3.92 -6.67
CA LEU A 45 24.30 -3.20 -7.55
C LEU A 45 24.91 -1.88 -8.04
N GLU A 46 24.56 -1.47 -9.25
CA GLU A 46 24.89 -0.14 -9.75
C GLU A 46 24.12 0.94 -8.98
N GLN A 47 24.75 2.10 -8.81
CA GLN A 47 24.08 3.26 -8.22
C GLN A 47 23.23 3.97 -9.28
N GLY A 48 21.92 3.96 -9.07
CA GLY A 48 20.95 4.67 -9.88
C GLY A 48 20.77 6.13 -9.47
N ALA A 49 19.73 6.76 -10.00
CA ALA A 49 19.33 8.11 -9.62
C ALA A 49 18.87 8.18 -8.15
N PRO A 50 19.01 9.35 -7.47
CA PRO A 50 18.45 9.54 -6.14
C PRO A 50 16.94 9.25 -6.08
N PRO A 51 16.39 8.89 -4.92
CA PRO A 51 14.94 8.67 -4.76
C PRO A 51 14.11 9.87 -5.24
N ALA A 52 13.08 9.60 -6.02
CA ALA A 52 12.04 10.56 -6.40
C ALA A 52 10.99 10.77 -5.31
N LEU A 53 11.13 10.09 -4.18
CA LEU A 53 10.39 10.32 -2.94
C LEU A 53 11.32 10.84 -1.83
N ALA A 54 10.74 11.54 -0.87
CA ALA A 54 11.48 11.91 0.33
C ALA A 54 11.80 10.66 1.16
N TRP A 55 12.99 10.66 1.76
CA TRP A 55 13.48 9.60 2.63
C TRP A 55 14.24 10.24 3.78
N SER A 56 14.36 9.56 4.92
CA SER A 56 15.13 10.06 6.06
C SER A 56 16.37 9.23 6.31
N GLU A 57 17.41 9.88 6.82
CA GLU A 57 18.67 9.27 7.23
C GLU A 57 18.97 9.63 8.68
N ARG A 58 19.30 8.63 9.50
CA ARG A 58 19.85 8.80 10.84
C ARG A 58 21.35 8.52 10.83
N ARG A 59 22.14 9.56 11.12
CA ARG A 59 23.61 9.48 11.19
C ARG A 59 24.16 10.22 12.39
N SER A 60 25.03 9.55 13.16
CA SER A 60 25.76 10.15 14.29
C SER A 60 24.86 10.88 15.29
N GLY A 61 23.69 10.31 15.60
CA GLY A 61 22.72 10.93 16.51
C GLY A 61 22.02 12.17 15.95
N ARG A 62 21.92 12.30 14.63
CA ARG A 62 21.10 13.30 13.94
C ARG A 62 20.22 12.61 12.91
N THR A 63 18.98 13.06 12.76
CA THR A 63 18.06 12.59 11.73
C THR A 63 17.73 13.72 10.78
N VAL A 64 17.77 13.44 9.49
CA VAL A 64 17.52 14.41 8.41
C VAL A 64 16.59 13.78 7.40
N ILE A 65 15.56 14.51 6.99
CA ILE A 65 14.74 14.16 5.83
C ILE A 65 15.40 14.78 4.59
N HIS A 66 15.69 13.94 3.60
CA HIS A 66 16.14 14.33 2.27
C HIS A 66 14.92 14.46 1.36
N GLY A 67 14.61 15.69 0.95
CA GLY A 67 13.53 15.97 0.01
C GLY A 67 13.93 15.75 -1.44
N THR A 68 12.94 15.59 -2.31
CA THR A 68 13.12 15.30 -3.75
C THR A 68 13.85 16.40 -4.52
N GLY A 69 13.75 17.65 -4.06
CA GLY A 69 14.50 18.80 -4.59
C GLY A 69 15.90 18.99 -3.99
N GLY A 70 16.43 18.00 -3.25
CA GLY A 70 17.72 18.08 -2.56
C GLY A 70 17.70 18.87 -1.24
N THR A 71 16.50 19.23 -0.75
CA THR A 71 16.34 19.87 0.55
C THR A 71 16.73 18.91 1.67
N ARG A 72 17.28 19.45 2.76
CA ARG A 72 17.69 18.67 3.94
C ARG A 72 17.03 19.27 5.17
N THR A 73 16.05 18.56 5.71
CA THR A 73 15.24 19.04 6.83
C THR A 73 15.65 18.31 8.12
N PRO A 74 16.22 19.01 9.11
CA PRO A 74 16.53 18.39 10.39
C PRO A 74 15.26 18.00 11.12
N VAL A 75 15.25 16.81 11.74
CA VAL A 75 14.12 16.30 12.51
C VAL A 75 14.61 15.61 13.78
N ALA A 76 13.70 15.43 14.75
CA ALA A 76 14.02 14.74 15.99
C ALA A 76 14.49 13.30 15.74
N ASN A 77 15.46 12.83 16.54
CA ASN A 77 16.08 11.50 16.39
C ASN A 77 15.16 10.29 16.61
N ARG A 78 13.94 10.54 17.07
CA ARG A 78 12.92 9.52 17.31
C ARG A 78 11.82 9.62 16.26
N LEU A 79 12.21 9.87 15.01
CA LEU A 79 11.31 9.83 13.88
C LEU A 79 10.75 8.41 13.74
N ASP A 80 9.45 8.32 13.54
CA ASP A 80 8.73 7.07 13.38
C ASP A 80 8.03 6.96 12.04
N GLN A 81 7.49 8.07 11.51
CA GLN A 81 6.97 8.21 10.15
C GLN A 81 7.00 9.67 9.74
N PHE A 82 6.98 9.95 8.44
CA PHE A 82 6.81 11.31 7.92
C PHE A 82 6.15 11.29 6.55
N ALA A 83 5.51 12.39 6.18
CA ALA A 83 4.96 12.62 4.86
C ALA A 83 5.21 14.06 4.43
N PRO A 84 5.60 14.32 3.16
CA PRO A 84 5.65 15.69 2.63
C PRO A 84 4.31 16.39 2.79
N MET A 85 4.34 17.68 3.18
CA MET A 85 3.13 18.49 3.29
C MET A 85 3.42 19.98 3.14
N GLY A 86 2.86 20.58 2.09
CA GLY A 86 3.09 21.98 1.75
C GLY A 86 4.58 22.26 1.55
N SER A 87 5.12 23.22 2.30
CA SER A 87 6.54 23.58 2.30
C SER A 87 7.39 22.78 3.29
N GLY A 88 6.87 21.71 3.87
CA GLY A 88 7.53 20.96 4.95
C GLY A 88 7.05 19.52 5.04
N TYR A 89 6.93 19.01 6.27
CA TYR A 89 6.59 17.62 6.53
C TYR A 89 5.63 17.50 7.72
N VAL A 90 4.67 16.59 7.61
CA VAL A 90 4.03 16.02 8.79
C VAL A 90 4.94 14.92 9.31
N VAL A 91 5.35 15.02 10.57
CA VAL A 91 6.24 14.05 11.20
C VAL A 91 5.57 13.43 12.41
N GLN A 92 5.75 12.12 12.54
CA GLN A 92 5.40 11.37 13.72
C GLN A 92 6.67 10.99 14.46
N THR A 93 6.70 11.26 15.76
CA THR A 93 7.82 10.95 16.64
C THR A 93 7.41 10.05 17.79
N ILE A 94 8.33 9.19 18.22
CA ILE A 94 8.15 8.22 19.30
C ILE A 94 9.11 8.49 20.47
N GLY A 95 9.08 7.61 21.47
CA GLY A 95 9.86 7.78 22.70
C GLY A 95 9.02 8.03 23.95
N GLY A 96 7.78 7.55 23.90
CA GLY A 96 6.70 7.79 24.85
C GLY A 96 5.40 7.44 24.14
N ARG A 97 4.38 8.30 24.27
CA ARG A 97 3.20 8.22 23.40
C ARG A 97 3.54 8.87 22.04
N PRO A 98 3.17 8.27 20.90
CA PRO A 98 3.40 8.88 19.60
C PRO A 98 2.81 10.28 19.52
N THR A 99 3.57 11.20 18.93
CA THR A 99 3.10 12.56 18.65
C THR A 99 3.27 12.87 17.18
N THR A 100 2.28 13.55 16.61
CA THR A 100 2.29 14.05 15.24
C THR A 100 2.39 15.56 15.29
N ARG A 101 3.15 16.17 14.38
CA ARG A 101 3.21 17.63 14.19
C ARG A 101 3.59 17.95 12.75
N TRP A 102 3.31 19.16 12.29
CA TRP A 102 3.93 19.69 11.08
C TRP A 102 5.26 20.38 11.42
N ILE A 103 6.24 20.29 10.53
CA ILE A 103 7.51 21.04 10.56
C ILE A 103 7.78 21.69 9.20
N GLY A 104 8.39 22.87 9.17
CA GLY A 104 8.85 23.50 7.93
C GLY A 104 10.06 22.78 7.32
N ALA A 105 10.41 23.11 6.07
CA ALA A 105 11.61 22.57 5.40
C ALA A 105 12.92 22.86 6.14
N ASP A 106 12.98 23.88 6.99
CA ASP A 106 14.12 24.20 7.86
C ASP A 106 14.12 23.42 9.19
N GLY A 107 13.09 22.62 9.44
CA GLY A 107 12.87 21.87 10.68
C GLY A 107 12.20 22.69 11.78
N SER A 108 11.80 23.93 11.50
CA SER A 108 11.04 24.74 12.46
C SER A 108 9.68 24.09 12.77
N PRO A 109 9.28 23.99 14.04
CA PRO A 109 8.01 23.34 14.39
C PRO A 109 6.83 24.23 14.00
N GLY A 110 5.74 23.58 13.57
CA GLY A 110 4.42 24.21 13.48
C GLY A 110 3.89 24.63 14.86
N ARG A 111 2.73 25.29 14.87
CA ARG A 111 2.12 25.86 16.08
C ARG A 111 1.55 24.79 17.01
N ARG A 112 1.31 23.57 16.52
CA ARG A 112 0.59 22.53 17.24
C ARG A 112 1.30 21.18 17.16
N GLU A 113 1.08 20.40 18.21
CA GLU A 113 1.49 18.99 18.34
C GLU A 113 0.28 18.19 18.84
N TRP A 114 0.09 17.00 18.28
CA TRP A 114 -1.03 16.12 18.60
C TRP A 114 -0.53 14.81 19.17
N ARG A 115 -1.22 14.31 20.21
CA ARG A 115 -1.02 12.95 20.69
C ARG A 115 -1.80 12.00 19.79
N ALA A 116 -1.09 11.20 19.01
CA ALA A 116 -1.63 10.31 18.01
C ALA A 116 -1.37 8.84 18.35
N GLY A 117 -2.02 7.94 17.63
CA GLY A 117 -1.53 6.59 17.42
C GLY A 117 -0.49 6.56 16.32
N TYR A 118 0.13 5.40 16.15
CA TYR A 118 1.00 5.12 15.01
C TYR A 118 0.26 5.30 13.67
N GLY A 119 0.99 5.61 12.61
CA GLY A 119 0.44 5.67 11.26
C GLY A 119 0.05 7.07 10.81
N LEU A 120 0.58 7.44 9.66
CA LEU A 120 0.18 8.54 8.81
C LEU A 120 -0.39 7.94 7.52
N ALA A 121 -1.51 8.47 7.06
CA ALA A 121 -2.08 8.12 5.77
C ALA A 121 -2.05 9.33 4.86
N VAL A 122 -1.62 9.17 3.62
CA VAL A 122 -1.49 10.29 2.67
C VAL A 122 -2.52 10.15 1.56
N SER A 123 -3.00 11.29 1.03
CA SER A 123 -3.83 11.26 -0.17
C SER A 123 -2.97 10.95 -1.41
N PRO A 124 -3.56 10.39 -2.48
CA PRO A 124 -2.82 9.99 -3.69
C PRO A 124 -1.86 11.03 -4.27
N LEU A 125 -2.22 12.32 -4.23
CA LEU A 125 -1.40 13.44 -4.72
C LEU A 125 -0.56 14.12 -3.63
N GLY A 126 -0.64 13.69 -2.37
CA GLY A 126 0.14 14.26 -1.27
C GLY A 126 -0.44 15.53 -0.65
N ASN A 127 -1.72 15.82 -0.91
CA ASN A 127 -2.35 17.08 -0.52
C ASN A 127 -2.97 17.05 0.87
N VAL A 128 -3.17 15.85 1.42
CA VAL A 128 -3.73 15.60 2.74
C VAL A 128 -2.91 14.53 3.46
N VAL A 129 -2.59 14.77 4.72
CA VAL A 129 -2.05 13.75 5.64
C VAL A 129 -3.03 13.58 6.79
N ALA A 130 -3.55 12.36 6.94
CA ALA A 130 -4.40 11.97 8.04
C ALA A 130 -3.61 11.26 9.14
N PHE A 131 -4.06 11.46 10.38
CA PHE A 131 -3.61 10.70 11.53
C PHE A 131 -4.74 10.57 12.54
N ALA A 132 -4.68 9.52 13.36
CA ALA A 132 -5.70 9.23 14.35
C ALA A 132 -5.09 9.10 15.75
N GLY A 133 -5.92 9.08 16.79
CA GLY A 133 -5.46 9.02 18.16
C GLY A 133 -6.47 8.38 19.11
N ARG A 134 -6.35 8.73 20.39
CA ARG A 134 -7.19 8.15 21.45
C ARG A 134 -8.66 8.48 21.28
N ALA A 135 -9.50 7.51 21.62
CA ALA A 135 -10.96 7.57 21.54
C ALA A 135 -11.44 7.85 20.11
N GLY A 136 -10.75 7.27 19.13
CA GLY A 136 -11.12 7.36 17.71
C GLY A 136 -11.07 8.74 17.10
N ARG A 137 -10.39 9.70 17.73
CA ARG A 137 -10.23 11.04 17.16
C ARG A 137 -9.36 10.98 15.91
N VAL A 138 -9.80 11.66 14.86
CA VAL A 138 -9.14 11.70 13.56
C VAL A 138 -8.95 13.15 13.13
N TRP A 139 -7.78 13.42 12.57
CA TRP A 139 -7.38 14.73 12.08
C TRP A 139 -6.76 14.61 10.69
N THR A 140 -6.81 15.70 9.95
CA THR A 140 -5.98 15.88 8.75
C THR A 140 -5.24 17.20 8.79
N ILE A 141 -4.09 17.21 8.14
CA ILE A 141 -3.28 18.39 7.79
C ILE A 141 -3.30 18.48 6.27
N ASP A 142 -3.53 19.67 5.72
CA ASP A 142 -3.57 19.90 4.27
C ASP A 142 -2.38 20.71 3.76
N GLN A 143 -2.36 21.00 2.46
CA GLN A 143 -1.27 21.69 1.78
C GLN A 143 -0.91 23.06 2.35
N GLU A 144 -1.79 23.73 3.09
CA GLU A 144 -1.46 24.98 3.78
C GLU A 144 -0.54 24.74 4.98
N GLY A 145 -0.16 23.48 5.24
CA GLY A 145 0.71 23.07 6.32
C GLY A 145 -0.10 22.94 7.59
N ASP A 146 0.23 23.71 8.63
CA ASP A 146 -0.32 23.59 9.99
C ASP A 146 -1.85 23.91 10.13
N ARG A 147 -2.60 23.95 9.02
CA ARG A 147 -4.07 23.98 8.99
C ARG A 147 -4.61 22.57 9.22
N VAL A 148 -5.46 22.41 10.24
CA VAL A 148 -5.92 21.10 10.71
C VAL A 148 -7.43 21.00 10.72
N PHE A 149 -7.95 19.96 10.09
CA PHE A 149 -9.37 19.59 10.16
C PHE A 149 -9.61 18.48 11.16
N ARG A 150 -10.81 18.48 11.75
CA ARG A 150 -11.26 17.48 12.72
C ARG A 150 -12.45 16.75 12.15
N PHE A 151 -12.45 15.44 12.30
CA PHE A 151 -13.51 14.56 11.83
C PHE A 151 -14.34 14.05 12.99
N ASN A 152 -15.52 13.51 12.69
CA ASN A 152 -16.28 12.76 13.67
C ASN A 152 -15.45 11.55 14.14
N PRO A 153 -15.36 11.31 15.46
CA PRO A 153 -14.54 10.23 15.97
C PRO A 153 -15.15 8.88 15.61
N VAL A 154 -14.29 7.92 15.28
CA VAL A 154 -14.71 6.52 15.07
C VAL A 154 -14.98 5.85 16.42
N PRO A 155 -15.94 4.91 16.52
CA PRO A 155 -16.39 4.36 17.80
C PRO A 155 -15.41 3.31 18.35
N VAL A 156 -14.25 3.75 18.86
CA VAL A 156 -13.23 2.89 19.48
C VAL A 156 -12.86 3.36 20.88
N THR A 157 -12.60 2.41 21.77
CA THR A 157 -12.21 2.67 23.17
C THR A 157 -10.70 2.88 23.35
N GLY A 158 -9.90 2.52 22.33
CA GLY A 158 -8.44 2.60 22.34
C GLY A 158 -7.85 3.74 21.51
N THR A 159 -6.64 3.51 21.02
CA THR A 159 -5.97 4.38 20.04
C THR A 159 -6.32 3.89 18.65
N ALA A 160 -6.77 4.81 17.79
CA ALA A 160 -6.99 4.54 16.38
C ALA A 160 -5.77 4.91 15.55
N HIS A 161 -5.68 4.34 14.34
CA HIS A 161 -4.59 4.53 13.38
C HIS A 161 -5.18 4.87 12.01
N ALA A 162 -4.73 5.95 11.36
CA ALA A 162 -5.15 6.27 9.99
C ALA A 162 -4.32 5.43 9.00
N VAL A 163 -4.96 4.92 7.96
CA VAL A 163 -4.28 4.03 6.98
C VAL A 163 -4.41 4.49 5.54
N ALA A 164 -5.56 5.05 5.14
CA ALA A 164 -5.75 5.54 3.78
C ALA A 164 -6.58 6.81 3.77
N VAL A 165 -6.28 7.70 2.82
CA VAL A 165 -7.09 8.90 2.54
C VAL A 165 -7.64 8.81 1.12
N THR A 166 -8.94 9.02 0.98
CA THR A 166 -9.59 9.22 -0.32
C THR A 166 -9.98 10.68 -0.47
N GLY A 167 -9.57 11.30 -1.58
CA GLY A 167 -9.79 12.72 -1.84
C GLY A 167 -8.57 13.57 -1.48
N GLU A 168 -8.45 14.72 -2.13
CA GLU A 168 -7.29 15.60 -2.07
C GLU A 168 -7.56 16.90 -1.32
N ASN A 169 -8.79 17.10 -0.87
CA ASN A 169 -9.17 18.24 -0.04
C ASN A 169 -10.26 17.81 0.95
N CYS A 170 -10.01 18.02 2.24
CA CYS A 170 -10.95 17.70 3.29
C CYS A 170 -11.86 18.86 3.69
N LYS A 171 -11.64 20.05 3.11
CA LYS A 171 -12.49 21.21 3.31
C LYS A 171 -13.65 21.19 2.32
N GLU A 172 -14.85 21.03 2.84
CA GLU A 172 -16.06 21.04 2.04
C GLU A 172 -16.28 22.38 1.34
N GLY A 173 -16.71 22.32 0.08
CA GLY A 173 -16.99 23.51 -0.72
C GLY A 173 -15.73 24.26 -1.18
N GLU A 174 -14.52 23.76 -0.91
CA GLU A 174 -13.26 24.32 -1.42
C GLU A 174 -12.60 23.35 -2.41
N GLY A 175 -12.06 23.89 -3.50
CA GLY A 175 -11.39 23.13 -4.55
C GLY A 175 -12.34 22.47 -5.57
N ASP A 176 -11.77 21.89 -6.61
CA ASP A 176 -12.47 21.14 -7.66
C ASP A 176 -12.10 19.66 -7.54
N PRO A 177 -13.04 18.74 -7.28
CA PRO A 177 -14.51 18.94 -7.29
C PRO A 177 -15.15 19.31 -5.94
N GLY A 178 -14.37 19.58 -4.89
CA GLY A 178 -14.89 20.03 -3.59
C GLY A 178 -15.73 18.97 -2.84
N PHE A 179 -15.63 17.69 -3.22
CA PHE A 179 -16.38 16.58 -2.63
C PHE A 179 -15.92 16.18 -1.22
N GLY A 180 -14.93 16.86 -0.65
CA GLY A 180 -14.35 16.50 0.63
C GLY A 180 -13.46 15.27 0.54
N CYS A 181 -13.20 14.65 1.69
CA CYS A 181 -12.32 13.50 1.80
C CYS A 181 -12.89 12.46 2.78
N SER A 182 -12.42 11.23 2.68
CA SER A 182 -12.67 10.16 3.66
C SER A 182 -11.38 9.49 4.08
N ILE A 183 -11.37 8.93 5.28
CA ILE A 183 -10.19 8.37 5.94
C ILE A 183 -10.55 6.98 6.42
N ALA A 184 -9.81 5.97 5.98
CA ALA A 184 -9.88 4.64 6.54
C ALA A 184 -9.04 4.59 7.83
N VAL A 185 -9.63 4.07 8.90
CA VAL A 185 -9.10 4.12 10.26
C VAL A 185 -9.22 2.75 10.91
N ASN A 186 -8.11 2.24 11.43
CA ASN A 186 -8.10 1.01 12.20
C ASN A 186 -8.35 1.28 13.68
N GLY A 187 -9.33 0.59 14.25
CA GLY A 187 -9.45 0.34 15.67
C GLY A 187 -8.79 -0.99 16.09
N PRO A 188 -8.83 -1.35 17.38
CA PRO A 188 -8.19 -2.58 17.88
C PRO A 188 -8.70 -3.88 17.26
N HIS A 189 -9.95 -3.91 16.78
CA HIS A 189 -10.61 -5.13 16.31
C HIS A 189 -11.38 -4.96 15.00
N ARG A 190 -11.45 -3.73 14.46
CA ARG A 190 -12.29 -3.40 13.30
C ARG A 190 -11.78 -2.15 12.59
N ALA A 191 -11.90 -2.13 11.27
CA ALA A 191 -11.68 -0.97 10.44
C ALA A 191 -12.96 -0.13 10.30
N PHE A 192 -12.79 1.18 10.29
CA PHE A 192 -13.84 2.20 10.16
C PHE A 192 -13.47 3.18 9.05
N ASP A 193 -14.44 3.89 8.53
CA ASP A 193 -14.22 5.09 7.74
C ASP A 193 -14.86 6.30 8.43
N THR A 194 -14.25 7.47 8.24
CA THR A 194 -14.84 8.75 8.62
C THR A 194 -14.63 9.74 7.47
N SER A 195 -15.60 10.62 7.24
CA SER A 195 -15.54 11.59 6.13
C SER A 195 -15.71 13.03 6.60
N SER A 196 -15.33 13.98 5.75
CA SER A 196 -15.55 15.40 6.00
C SER A 196 -17.03 15.72 6.20
N HIS A 197 -17.92 14.95 5.56
CA HIS A 197 -19.39 15.08 5.64
C HIS A 197 -19.98 14.54 6.95
N GLY A 198 -19.12 14.13 7.90
CA GLY A 198 -19.53 13.63 9.21
C GLY A 198 -20.05 12.20 9.20
N ILE A 199 -19.97 11.48 8.07
CA ILE A 199 -20.30 10.06 8.00
C ILE A 199 -19.21 9.28 8.75
N VAL A 200 -19.64 8.34 9.58
CA VAL A 200 -18.79 7.36 10.27
C VAL A 200 -19.44 6.00 10.10
N ASP A 201 -18.71 5.05 9.51
CA ASP A 201 -19.19 3.67 9.33
C ASP A 201 -18.04 2.67 9.46
N THR A 202 -18.38 1.39 9.40
CA THR A 202 -17.43 0.29 9.34
C THR A 202 -17.00 0.04 7.90
N VAL A 203 -15.70 -0.22 7.71
CA VAL A 203 -15.23 -0.71 6.41
C VAL A 203 -15.75 -2.14 6.21
N PRO A 204 -16.55 -2.40 5.17
CA PRO A 204 -17.12 -3.72 4.95
C PRO A 204 -16.03 -4.73 4.60
N HIS A 205 -16.25 -6.00 4.98
CA HIS A 205 -15.40 -7.16 4.69
C HIS A 205 -13.98 -7.16 5.28
N LEU A 206 -13.49 -6.04 5.81
CA LEU A 206 -12.16 -5.93 6.41
C LEU A 206 -12.26 -5.92 7.93
N ARG A 207 -11.38 -6.70 8.57
CA ARG A 207 -11.10 -6.57 10.00
C ARG A 207 -10.14 -5.41 10.24
N GLN A 208 -9.19 -5.23 9.33
CA GLN A 208 -8.19 -4.18 9.35
C GLN A 208 -7.95 -3.71 7.92
N THR A 209 -7.81 -2.41 7.71
CA THR A 209 -7.30 -1.84 6.47
C THR A 209 -5.79 -1.84 6.53
N ASP A 210 -5.12 -2.32 5.49
CA ASP A 210 -3.66 -2.34 5.43
C ASP A 210 -3.13 -1.30 4.42
N THR A 211 -3.91 -0.98 3.39
CA THR A 211 -3.53 -0.03 2.33
C THR A 211 -4.75 0.58 1.63
N GLY A 212 -4.60 1.72 0.98
CA GLY A 212 -5.63 2.29 0.11
C GLY A 212 -5.14 3.41 -0.78
N ARG A 213 -5.73 3.51 -1.99
CA ARG A 213 -5.42 4.55 -2.96
C ARG A 213 -6.60 4.76 -3.91
N GLY A 214 -7.15 5.98 -3.93
CA GLY A 214 -8.31 6.29 -4.76
C GLY A 214 -9.49 5.34 -4.45
N PRO A 215 -10.07 4.63 -5.44
CA PRO A 215 -11.21 3.74 -5.20
C PRO A 215 -10.81 2.39 -4.59
N TRP A 216 -9.52 2.13 -4.41
CA TRP A 216 -8.97 0.85 -4.00
C TRP A 216 -8.64 0.84 -2.51
N LEU A 217 -8.97 -0.27 -1.86
CA LEU A 217 -8.66 -0.50 -0.45
C LEU A 217 -8.27 -1.96 -0.27
N GLY A 218 -7.10 -2.21 0.31
CA GLY A 218 -6.63 -3.55 0.65
C GLY A 218 -6.61 -3.73 2.15
N GLY A 219 -6.91 -4.93 2.62
CA GLY A 219 -6.69 -5.22 4.03
C GLY A 219 -7.02 -6.62 4.48
N THR A 220 -6.66 -6.88 5.72
CA THR A 220 -6.82 -8.15 6.41
C THR A 220 -8.28 -8.42 6.75
N THR A 221 -8.74 -9.61 6.38
CA THR A 221 -10.10 -10.11 6.61
C THR A 221 -10.16 -11.12 7.76
N SER A 222 -9.08 -11.86 7.99
CA SER A 222 -8.93 -12.78 9.11
C SER A 222 -7.48 -12.93 9.52
N ILE A 223 -7.25 -13.24 10.80
CA ILE A 223 -5.93 -13.48 11.40
C ILE A 223 -6.03 -14.77 12.20
N SER A 224 -5.02 -15.62 12.09
CA SER A 224 -4.82 -16.86 12.83
C SER A 224 -3.36 -16.98 13.29
N ASP A 225 -3.07 -17.99 14.09
CA ASP A 225 -1.70 -18.26 14.56
C ASP A 225 -0.72 -18.62 13.40
N PHE A 226 -1.26 -19.03 12.25
CA PHE A 226 -0.49 -19.47 11.08
C PHE A 226 -0.49 -18.46 9.93
N GLY A 227 -1.02 -17.26 10.14
CA GLY A 227 -1.06 -16.21 9.12
C GLY A 227 -2.40 -15.50 9.02
N SER A 228 -2.53 -14.73 7.95
CA SER A 228 -3.67 -13.84 7.69
C SER A 228 -4.22 -14.05 6.28
N CYS A 229 -5.49 -13.68 6.09
CA CYS A 229 -6.08 -13.60 4.75
C CYS A 229 -6.52 -12.18 4.47
N SER A 230 -6.20 -11.71 3.27
CA SER A 230 -6.44 -10.34 2.81
C SER A 230 -7.49 -10.31 1.71
N ALA A 231 -8.09 -9.14 1.51
CA ALA A 231 -8.96 -8.87 0.39
C ALA A 231 -8.64 -7.51 -0.22
N MET A 232 -8.74 -7.44 -1.53
CA MET A 232 -8.71 -6.19 -2.28
C MET A 232 -10.14 -5.77 -2.61
N LEU A 233 -10.49 -4.55 -2.25
CA LEU A 233 -11.79 -3.95 -2.49
C LEU A 233 -11.64 -2.81 -3.50
N ARG A 234 -12.68 -2.63 -4.32
CA ARG A 234 -12.87 -1.43 -5.14
C ARG A 234 -14.26 -0.88 -4.88
N SER A 235 -14.33 0.36 -4.39
CA SER A 235 -15.59 1.00 -4.01
C SER A 235 -16.43 0.08 -3.10
N TRP A 236 -15.79 -0.41 -2.03
CA TRP A 236 -16.37 -1.31 -1.02
C TRP A 236 -16.75 -2.72 -1.48
N ARG A 237 -16.57 -3.06 -2.77
CA ARG A 237 -16.83 -4.41 -3.29
C ARG A 237 -15.55 -5.21 -3.34
N VAL A 238 -15.57 -6.41 -2.76
CA VAL A 238 -14.45 -7.37 -2.86
C VAL A 238 -14.21 -7.71 -4.33
N LYS A 239 -12.96 -7.59 -4.77
CA LYS A 239 -12.50 -7.97 -6.10
C LYS A 239 -11.81 -9.32 -6.09
N TRP A 240 -10.92 -9.54 -5.13
CA TRP A 240 -10.23 -10.81 -4.94
C TRP A 240 -9.78 -10.94 -3.50
N ARG A 241 -9.34 -12.16 -3.15
CA ARG A 241 -8.86 -12.54 -1.82
C ARG A 241 -7.58 -13.36 -1.98
N THR A 242 -6.71 -13.28 -0.98
CA THR A 242 -5.50 -14.09 -0.88
C THR A 242 -5.29 -14.48 0.58
N CYS A 243 -4.67 -15.64 0.82
CA CYS A 243 -4.10 -16.00 2.12
C CYS A 243 -2.58 -16.19 2.02
N ASP A 244 -1.99 -15.85 0.88
CA ASP A 244 -0.56 -15.91 0.64
C ASP A 244 0.11 -14.57 1.03
N ASN A 245 -0.63 -13.46 0.90
CA ASN A 245 -0.10 -12.12 1.15
C ASN A 245 -0.91 -11.25 2.12
N GLN A 246 -0.19 -10.44 2.89
CA GLN A 246 -0.68 -9.14 3.38
C GLN A 246 -0.46 -8.08 2.31
N LEU A 247 -1.30 -7.04 2.29
CA LEU A 247 -1.25 -6.00 1.26
C LEU A 247 -0.63 -4.72 1.82
N ALA A 248 0.39 -4.20 1.14
CA ALA A 248 1.07 -2.96 1.48
C ALA A 248 0.78 -1.89 0.40
N ASP A 249 1.75 -1.07 -0.01
CA ASP A 249 1.48 0.11 -0.86
C ASP A 249 0.89 -0.22 -2.25
N ILE A 250 0.07 0.69 -2.79
CA ILE A 250 -0.57 0.60 -4.11
C ILE A 250 0.14 1.56 -5.07
N SER A 251 0.49 1.07 -6.27
CA SER A 251 1.21 1.85 -7.27
C SER A 251 0.46 3.13 -7.65
N PRO A 252 1.17 4.22 -8.01
CA PRO A 252 0.56 5.49 -8.38
C PRO A 252 -0.52 5.41 -9.46
N ASP A 253 -0.39 4.49 -10.40
CA ASP A 253 -1.34 4.22 -11.48
C ASP A 253 -2.44 3.20 -11.13
N ASN A 254 -2.45 2.71 -9.88
CA ASN A 254 -3.36 1.70 -9.33
C ASN A 254 -3.34 0.34 -10.06
N ARG A 255 -2.26 0.02 -10.80
CA ARG A 255 -2.15 -1.25 -11.51
C ARG A 255 -1.55 -2.37 -10.66
N HIS A 256 -0.75 -2.02 -9.67
CA HIS A 256 -0.06 -2.97 -8.81
C HIS A 256 -0.29 -2.66 -7.34
N VAL A 257 -0.21 -3.70 -6.51
CA VAL A 257 -0.18 -3.62 -5.05
C VAL A 257 0.94 -4.52 -4.55
N LEU A 258 1.65 -4.06 -3.52
CA LEU A 258 2.69 -4.86 -2.88
C LEU A 258 2.05 -5.95 -2.02
N GLY A 259 2.51 -7.18 -2.20
CA GLY A 259 2.19 -8.35 -1.41
C GLY A 259 3.36 -8.73 -0.52
N THR A 260 3.22 -8.56 0.79
CA THR A 260 4.16 -9.08 1.78
C THR A 260 3.68 -10.44 2.30
N PRO A 261 4.50 -11.28 2.93
CA PRO A 261 4.05 -12.59 3.41
C PRO A 261 2.87 -12.47 4.39
N ALA A 262 1.86 -13.33 4.22
CA ALA A 262 0.69 -13.38 5.10
C ALA A 262 1.00 -13.72 6.57
N TYR A 263 2.21 -14.23 6.82
CA TYR A 263 2.80 -14.50 8.11
C TYR A 263 4.27 -14.10 8.06
N ALA A 264 4.69 -13.22 8.95
CA ALA A 264 6.08 -12.83 9.10
C ALA A 264 6.56 -13.23 10.49
N ASP A 265 7.28 -14.34 10.57
CA ASP A 265 8.10 -14.71 11.71
C ASP A 265 9.59 -14.59 11.35
N GLY A 266 10.42 -14.47 12.38
CA GLY A 266 11.88 -14.39 12.19
C GLY A 266 12.41 -13.00 11.85
N PHE A 267 13.52 -12.96 11.12
CA PHE A 267 14.34 -11.77 10.92
C PHE A 267 13.71 -10.72 9.99
N GLY A 268 12.96 -11.18 9.00
CA GLY A 268 12.21 -10.34 8.09
C GLY A 268 11.62 -11.15 6.94
N PRO A 269 10.85 -10.49 6.05
CA PRO A 269 10.12 -11.18 5.01
C PRO A 269 11.06 -11.86 4.00
N GLN A 270 10.65 -13.03 3.50
CA GLN A 270 11.44 -13.82 2.53
C GLN A 270 11.04 -13.55 1.07
N THR A 271 9.91 -12.88 0.86
CA THR A 271 9.38 -12.57 -0.46
C THR A 271 8.68 -11.22 -0.45
N LEU A 272 8.82 -10.47 -1.54
CA LEU A 272 8.00 -9.31 -1.87
C LEU A 272 7.38 -9.57 -3.24
N ASP A 273 6.06 -9.68 -3.28
CA ASP A 273 5.31 -9.89 -4.51
C ASP A 273 4.75 -8.58 -5.04
N LEU A 274 4.80 -8.42 -6.35
CA LEU A 274 4.08 -7.36 -7.07
C LEU A 274 2.82 -8.01 -7.63
N LEU A 275 1.66 -7.65 -7.07
CA LEU A 275 0.37 -8.24 -7.45
C LEU A 275 -0.38 -7.28 -8.37
N ALA A 276 -1.05 -7.82 -9.38
CA ALA A 276 -1.98 -7.04 -10.20
C ALA A 276 -3.20 -6.66 -9.35
N THR A 277 -3.47 -5.36 -9.23
CA THR A 277 -4.59 -4.86 -8.39
C THR A 277 -5.95 -5.36 -8.89
N ALA A 278 -6.07 -5.66 -10.18
CA ALA A 278 -7.32 -6.08 -10.82
C ALA A 278 -7.83 -7.45 -10.33
N ASP A 279 -6.94 -8.42 -10.16
CA ASP A 279 -7.30 -9.83 -9.91
C ASP A 279 -6.41 -10.56 -8.89
N GLY A 280 -5.33 -9.92 -8.41
CA GLY A 280 -4.41 -10.49 -7.43
C GLY A 280 -3.37 -11.44 -8.03
N SER A 281 -3.28 -11.54 -9.36
CA SER A 281 -2.23 -12.35 -10.00
C SER A 281 -0.84 -11.79 -9.73
N VAL A 282 0.14 -12.67 -9.50
CA VAL A 282 1.53 -12.26 -9.27
C VAL A 282 2.15 -11.83 -10.61
N VAL A 283 2.57 -10.57 -10.68
CA VAL A 283 3.29 -9.98 -11.82
C VAL A 283 4.77 -10.31 -11.72
N HIS A 284 5.35 -10.11 -10.54
CA HIS A 284 6.75 -10.39 -10.26
C HIS A 284 6.96 -10.76 -8.80
N THR A 285 7.96 -11.58 -8.51
CA THR A 285 8.36 -11.92 -7.14
C THR A 285 9.85 -11.61 -6.93
N TYR A 286 10.14 -10.82 -5.90
CA TYR A 286 11.48 -10.73 -5.31
C TYR A 286 11.57 -11.71 -4.16
N ALA A 287 12.59 -12.57 -4.14
CA ALA A 287 12.67 -13.62 -3.12
C ALA A 287 14.08 -13.81 -2.58
N ALA A 288 14.15 -14.27 -1.34
CA ALA A 288 15.38 -14.71 -0.72
C ALA A 288 16.05 -15.85 -1.51
N ALA A 289 17.38 -15.83 -1.52
CA ALA A 289 18.24 -16.87 -2.04
C ALA A 289 18.20 -18.08 -1.10
N ARG A 290 18.32 -19.29 -1.65
CA ARG A 290 18.23 -20.53 -0.85
C ARG A 290 19.48 -20.80 -0.01
N ASP A 291 20.60 -20.23 -0.41
CA ASP A 291 21.90 -20.30 0.28
C ASP A 291 22.09 -19.19 1.31
N GLY A 292 21.11 -18.29 1.45
CA GLY A 292 21.13 -17.19 2.41
C GLY A 292 21.89 -15.96 1.94
N SER A 293 22.32 -15.88 0.67
CA SER A 293 23.06 -14.73 0.11
C SER A 293 22.17 -13.54 -0.28
N SER A 294 20.97 -13.43 0.28
CA SER A 294 19.98 -12.41 -0.08
C SER A 294 19.76 -11.41 1.04
N ALA A 295 19.44 -10.19 0.64
CA ALA A 295 19.01 -9.15 1.55
C ALA A 295 17.69 -9.49 2.24
N THR A 296 17.51 -8.89 3.41
CA THR A 296 16.21 -8.76 4.07
C THR A 296 15.72 -7.33 3.89
N TYR A 297 14.43 -7.14 3.64
CA TYR A 297 13.83 -5.80 3.53
C TYR A 297 12.95 -5.47 4.76
N PHE A 298 12.78 -4.17 5.04
CA PHE A 298 12.14 -3.68 6.28
C PHE A 298 11.11 -2.57 6.08
N ASP A 299 11.11 -1.92 4.93
CA ASP A 299 10.21 -0.83 4.55
C ASP A 299 10.09 -0.83 3.03
N GLU A 300 8.91 -0.53 2.51
CA GLU A 300 8.61 -0.57 1.08
C GLU A 300 7.59 0.50 0.69
N VAL A 301 7.85 1.17 -0.43
CA VAL A 301 6.94 2.19 -0.97
C VAL A 301 7.08 2.26 -2.48
N TRP A 302 5.98 2.43 -3.21
CA TRP A 302 6.08 2.74 -4.64
C TRP A 302 6.69 4.13 -4.83
N GLU A 303 7.71 4.24 -5.65
CA GLU A 303 8.28 5.51 -6.06
C GLU A 303 7.44 6.14 -7.18
N ASP A 304 7.23 5.35 -8.22
CA ASP A 304 6.43 5.66 -9.40
C ASP A 304 5.64 4.41 -9.84
N ALA A 305 5.07 4.37 -11.05
CA ALA A 305 4.27 3.23 -11.51
C ALA A 305 5.10 1.96 -11.85
N GLY A 306 6.41 2.14 -12.06
CA GLY A 306 7.35 1.10 -12.48
C GLY A 306 8.35 0.69 -11.41
N HIS A 307 8.48 1.45 -10.31
CA HIS A 307 9.53 1.23 -9.32
C HIS A 307 9.05 1.29 -7.87
N VAL A 308 9.59 0.40 -7.06
CA VAL A 308 9.40 0.31 -5.60
C VAL A 308 10.72 0.62 -4.92
N LEU A 309 10.73 1.50 -3.94
CA LEU A 309 11.88 1.65 -3.03
C LEU A 309 11.71 0.70 -1.86
N VAL A 310 12.79 0.01 -1.52
CA VAL A 310 12.86 -0.87 -0.35
C VAL A 310 14.08 -0.55 0.50
N VAL A 311 13.89 -0.53 1.82
CA VAL A 311 15.01 -0.48 2.77
C VAL A 311 15.50 -1.89 2.98
N THR A 312 16.79 -2.13 2.74
CA THR A 312 17.40 -3.47 2.78
C THR A 312 18.57 -3.55 3.75
N TYR A 313 18.83 -4.76 4.24
CA TYR A 313 20.01 -5.14 4.98
C TYR A 313 20.65 -6.40 4.38
N GLN A 314 21.93 -6.33 4.04
CA GLN A 314 22.74 -7.47 3.60
C GLN A 314 24.19 -7.25 4.03
N ASP A 315 24.86 -8.31 4.50
CA ASP A 315 26.31 -8.32 4.78
C ASP A 315 26.84 -7.16 5.66
N GLY A 316 26.06 -6.72 6.66
CA GLY A 316 26.48 -5.65 7.55
C GLY A 316 26.22 -4.24 7.00
N GLU A 317 25.47 -4.13 5.90
CA GLU A 317 25.17 -2.86 5.26
C GLU A 317 23.66 -2.64 5.11
N TRP A 318 23.24 -1.40 5.37
CA TRP A 318 21.91 -0.90 5.06
C TRP A 318 21.94 -0.16 3.73
N ALA A 319 20.91 -0.31 2.92
CA ALA A 319 20.75 0.44 1.67
C ALA A 319 19.27 0.76 1.39
N VAL A 320 19.04 1.70 0.47
CA VAL A 320 17.73 1.84 -0.19
C VAL A 320 17.88 1.38 -1.63
N VAL A 321 17.13 0.34 -2.00
CA VAL A 321 17.20 -0.29 -3.33
C VAL A 321 15.91 0.03 -4.07
N ARG A 322 16.04 0.35 -5.35
CA ARG A 322 14.94 0.51 -6.29
C ARG A 322 14.72 -0.80 -7.03
N LEU A 323 13.50 -1.32 -6.96
CA LEU A 323 13.06 -2.56 -7.58
C LEU A 323 12.11 -2.21 -8.74
N GLY A 324 12.43 -2.63 -9.97
CA GLY A 324 11.59 -2.42 -11.14
C GLY A 324 10.51 -3.50 -11.31
N VAL A 325 9.34 -3.17 -11.83
CA VAL A 325 8.30 -4.17 -12.16
C VAL A 325 8.77 -5.25 -13.16
N ASP A 326 9.87 -5.01 -13.86
CA ASP A 326 10.55 -5.92 -14.78
C ASP A 326 11.60 -6.82 -14.12
N GLY A 327 11.81 -6.67 -12.80
CA GLY A 327 12.79 -7.42 -12.02
C GLY A 327 14.17 -6.77 -11.92
N SER A 328 14.38 -5.58 -12.50
CA SER A 328 15.60 -4.81 -12.31
C SER A 328 15.80 -4.37 -10.86
N MET A 329 17.06 -4.14 -10.48
CA MET A 329 17.45 -3.67 -9.15
C MET A 329 18.63 -2.70 -9.27
N GLU A 330 18.57 -1.59 -8.55
CA GLU A 330 19.68 -0.63 -8.45
C GLU A 330 19.67 0.05 -7.06
N TYR A 331 20.81 0.55 -6.60
CA TYR A 331 20.80 1.38 -5.40
C TYR A 331 20.16 2.74 -5.70
N ALA A 332 19.14 3.10 -4.92
CA ALA A 332 18.64 4.47 -4.87
C ALA A 332 19.44 5.30 -3.84
N VAL A 333 19.84 4.67 -2.73
CA VAL A 333 20.78 5.22 -1.76
C VAL A 333 21.89 4.20 -1.52
N ALA A 334 23.13 4.62 -1.74
CA ALA A 334 24.31 3.79 -1.58
C ALA A 334 24.40 3.09 -0.21
N PRO A 335 24.96 1.87 -0.15
CA PRO A 335 25.13 1.13 1.09
C PRO A 335 25.88 1.88 2.19
N ARG A 336 25.52 1.53 3.42
CA ARG A 336 26.12 2.05 4.66
C ARG A 336 26.32 0.92 5.64
N ALA A 337 27.56 0.75 6.06
CA ALA A 337 27.90 -0.12 7.18
C ALA A 337 27.05 0.21 8.42
N GLY A 338 26.47 -0.82 9.02
CA GLY A 338 25.64 -0.71 10.22
C GLY A 338 25.31 -2.08 10.80
N SER A 339 24.99 -2.11 12.10
CA SER A 339 24.49 -3.34 12.72
C SER A 339 22.99 -3.47 12.47
N MET A 340 22.54 -4.71 12.36
CA MET A 340 21.12 -5.08 12.43
C MET A 340 20.52 -4.93 13.84
N ASP A 341 21.35 -4.88 14.88
CA ASP A 341 20.90 -4.72 16.28
C ASP A 341 20.34 -3.31 16.56
N THR A 342 20.54 -2.39 15.62
CA THR A 342 19.98 -1.05 15.67
C THR A 342 18.94 -0.87 14.58
N TRP A 343 17.99 0.04 14.83
CA TRP A 343 16.99 0.39 13.82
C TRP A 343 17.67 0.87 12.54
N SER A 344 17.07 0.54 11.40
CA SER A 344 17.50 1.02 10.09
C SER A 344 17.88 2.51 10.17
N PRO A 345 19.01 2.91 9.57
CA PRO A 345 19.34 4.31 9.45
C PRO A 345 18.44 5.00 8.41
N PHE A 346 17.70 4.25 7.60
CA PHE A 346 16.85 4.77 6.54
C PHE A 346 15.38 4.56 6.85
N GLN A 347 14.57 5.52 6.42
CA GLN A 347 13.12 5.39 6.44
C GLN A 347 12.51 6.07 5.21
N LEU A 348 11.50 5.44 4.62
CA LEU A 348 10.78 5.98 3.47
C LEU A 348 9.58 6.83 3.93
N GLN A 349 9.16 7.78 3.10
CA GLN A 349 7.97 8.57 3.41
C GLN A 349 6.71 7.68 3.43
N ALA A 350 5.74 8.03 4.28
CA ALA A 350 4.40 7.45 4.25
C ALA A 350 3.65 7.85 2.98
N ARG A 351 2.67 7.03 2.60
CA ARG A 351 1.80 7.25 1.43
C ARG A 351 0.33 7.00 1.75
#